data_AF-A0A5D2VVL2-F1
#
_entry.id   AF-A0A5D2VVL2-F1
#
_cell.length_a   1.000
_cell.length_b   1.000
_cell.length_c   1.000
_cell.angle_alpha   90.00
_cell.angle_beta   90.00
_cell.angle_gamma   90.00
#
_symmetry.space_group_name_H-M   'P 1'
#
loop_
_entity.id
_entity.type
_entity.pdbx_description
1 polymer ?
#
loop_
_entity_poly.entity_id
_entity_poly.type
_entity_poly.pdbx_seq_one_letter_code
_entity_poly.pdbx_strand_id
1 'polypeptide(L)'
;DNQLIKSEINYHEVIYDIYHCAPQILSRVVPYLTGKLLADQLDTHLRAVRLVGSLFTLPGANICEAFQPIFSEFLKRLTDRVVDVRMFVLEHVKICLLSDPSRPEAPQIISALCDRLLDYDENVRKQVVDVICDVACHSLVSIPVQAVKLVVDN
;
A
#
# COMPACT_ATOMS: atom_id res chain seq x y z
N ASP A 1 20.91 40.90 4.06
CA ASP A 1 19.75 40.00 4.26
C ASP A 1 20.07 38.60 3.78
N ASN A 2 20.56 37.77 4.71
CA ASN A 2 20.92 36.39 4.46
C ASN A 2 19.70 35.52 4.73
N GLN A 3 18.80 35.38 3.75
CA GLN A 3 17.77 34.34 3.79
C GLN A 3 18.48 32.99 3.63
N LEU A 4 18.88 32.41 4.76
CA LEU A 4 19.21 31.00 4.87
C LEU A 4 17.97 30.22 4.41
N ILE A 5 17.99 29.78 3.15
CA ILE A 5 17.09 28.75 2.64
C ILE A 5 17.41 27.52 3.49
N LYS A 6 16.61 27.32 4.53
CA LYS A 6 16.66 26.12 5.36
C LYS A 6 16.08 25.03 4.47
N SER A 7 16.93 24.34 3.72
CA SER A 7 16.54 23.16 2.96
C SER A 7 16.08 22.12 3.99
N GLU A 8 14.77 22.05 4.22
CA GLU A 8 14.19 21.02 5.07
C GLU A 8 14.43 19.69 4.35
N ILE A 9 15.18 18.79 4.99
CA ILE A 9 15.50 17.49 4.41
C ILE A 9 14.18 16.74 4.22
N ASN A 10 13.89 16.35 2.97
CA ASN A 10 12.75 15.50 2.69
C ASN A 10 13.06 14.07 3.15
N TYR A 11 12.80 13.78 4.43
CA TYR A 11 13.06 12.47 5.01
C TYR A 11 12.34 11.33 4.28
N HIS A 12 11.24 11.61 3.56
CA HIS A 12 10.53 10.58 2.80
C HIS A 12 11.35 10.09 1.60
N GLU A 13 11.98 11.02 0.87
CA GLU A 13 12.87 10.71 -0.24
C GLU A 13 14.10 9.95 0.25
N VAL A 14 14.70 10.38 1.36
CA VAL A 14 15.84 9.67 1.97
C VAL A 14 15.46 8.25 2.39
N ILE A 15 14.29 8.05 3.00
CA ILE A 15 13.81 6.70 3.38
C ILE A 15 13.56 5.85 2.14
N TYR A 16 12.97 6.43 1.08
CA TYR A 16 12.73 5.72 -0.18
C TYR A 16 14.04 5.25 -0.82
N ASP A 17 15.02 6.14 -0.96
CA ASP A 17 16.32 5.84 -1.58
C ASP A 17 17.10 4.78 -0.78
N ILE A 18 17.08 4.87 0.55
CA ILE A 18 17.72 3.87 1.40
C ILE A 18 16.98 2.54 1.31
N TYR A 19 15.65 2.52 1.23
CA TYR A 19 14.90 1.28 1.10
C TYR A 19 15.19 0.58 -0.22
N HIS A 20 15.31 1.35 -1.31
CA HIS A 20 15.63 0.80 -2.63
C HIS A 20 17.02 0.13 -2.68
N CYS A 21 18.03 0.69 -1.99
CA CYS A 21 19.39 0.13 -2.04
C CYS A 21 19.77 -0.76 -0.84
N ALA A 22 19.20 -0.54 0.34
CA ALA A 22 19.59 -1.17 1.60
C ALA A 22 18.45 -1.22 2.65
N PRO A 23 17.35 -1.95 2.38
CA PRO A 23 16.16 -1.97 3.26
C PRO A 23 16.46 -2.41 4.70
N GLN A 24 17.47 -3.26 4.91
CA GLN A 24 17.92 -3.72 6.22
C GLN A 24 18.33 -2.59 7.18
N ILE A 25 18.84 -1.47 6.65
CA ILE A 25 19.27 -0.30 7.45
C ILE A 25 18.04 0.38 8.07
N LEU A 26 16.89 0.30 7.40
CA LEU A 26 15.65 0.94 7.81
C LEU A 26 14.79 0.11 8.76
N SER A 27 15.21 -1.10 9.13
CA SER A 27 14.50 -1.93 10.12
C SER A 27 14.20 -1.18 11.42
N ARG A 28 15.11 -0.31 11.87
CA ARG A 28 14.94 0.51 13.08
C ARG A 28 13.96 1.67 12.93
N VAL A 29 13.64 2.10 11.70
CA VAL A 29 12.66 3.17 11.46
C VAL A 29 11.24 2.64 11.30
N VAL A 30 11.05 1.32 11.20
CA VAL A 30 9.73 0.70 11.06
C VAL A 30 8.75 1.15 12.17
N PRO A 31 9.10 1.14 13.48
CA PRO A 31 8.18 1.61 14.52
C PRO A 31 7.77 3.07 14.35
N TYR A 32 8.69 3.93 13.89
CA TYR A 32 8.41 5.33 13.62
C TYR A 32 7.43 5.49 12.45
N LEU A 33 7.66 4.78 11.35
CA LEU A 33 6.77 4.78 10.19
C LEU A 33 5.37 4.24 10.55
N THR A 34 5.30 3.17 11.34
CA THR A 34 4.03 2.64 11.87
C THR A 34 3.31 3.68 12.71
N GLY A 35 4.00 4.40 13.60
CA GLY A 35 3.40 5.47 14.40
C GLY A 35 2.82 6.61 13.53
N LYS A 36 3.48 6.94 12.41
CA LYS A 36 2.97 7.93 11.45
C LYS A 36 1.77 7.43 10.67
N LEU A 37 1.79 6.16 10.28
CA LEU A 37 0.68 5.49 9.58
C LEU A 37 -0.59 5.43 10.44
N LEU A 38 -0.44 5.31 11.76
CA LEU A 38 -1.52 5.24 12.73
C LEU A 38 -1.89 6.60 13.35
N ALA A 39 -1.32 7.71 12.87
CA ALA A 39 -1.58 9.02 13.43
C ALA A 39 -3.02 9.49 13.18
N ASP A 40 -3.60 10.21 14.15
CA ASP A 40 -4.94 10.79 14.01
C ASP A 40 -4.98 11.98 13.04
N GLN A 41 -3.84 12.63 12.85
CA GLN A 41 -3.70 13.76 11.93
C GLN A 41 -3.68 13.25 10.49
N LEU A 42 -4.73 13.60 9.73
CA LEU A 42 -4.93 13.18 8.35
C LEU A 42 -3.69 13.40 7.48
N ASP A 43 -3.15 14.61 7.48
CA ASP A 43 -1.97 14.97 6.70
C ASP A 43 -0.73 14.11 7.06
N THR A 44 -0.59 13.76 8.34
CA THR A 44 0.50 12.89 8.83
C THR A 44 0.34 11.46 8.34
N HIS A 45 -0.83 10.83 8.50
CA HIS A 45 -1.01 9.46 8.04
C HIS A 45 -1.05 9.36 6.52
N LEU A 46 -1.53 10.39 5.80
CA LEU A 46 -1.64 10.35 4.34
C LEU A 46 -0.25 10.37 3.71
N ARG A 47 0.64 11.21 4.24
CA ARG A 47 2.05 11.21 3.87
C ARG A 47 2.72 9.86 4.18
N ALA A 48 2.40 9.25 5.31
CA ALA A 48 2.92 7.93 5.68
C ALA A 48 2.43 6.83 4.73
N VAL A 49 1.14 6.82 4.38
CA VAL A 49 0.55 5.88 3.39
C VAL A 49 1.25 6.00 2.05
N ARG A 50 1.48 7.22 1.56
CA ARG A 50 2.20 7.44 0.29
C ARG A 50 3.63 6.91 0.33
N LEU A 51 4.38 7.23 1.38
CA LEU A 51 5.76 6.74 1.53
C LEU A 51 5.79 5.21 1.60
N VAL A 52 5.04 4.63 2.54
CA VAL A 52 5.03 3.19 2.79
C VAL A 52 4.54 2.42 1.56
N GLY A 53 3.49 2.90 0.89
CA GLY A 53 3.04 2.33 -0.38
C GLY A 53 4.12 2.39 -1.47
N SER A 54 4.85 3.51 -1.56
CA SER A 54 5.97 3.64 -2.50
C SER A 54 7.09 2.64 -2.22
N LEU A 55 7.36 2.30 -0.95
CA LEU A 55 8.35 1.28 -0.61
C LEU A 55 7.94 -0.10 -1.13
N PHE A 56 6.66 -0.45 -1.03
CA PHE A 56 6.16 -1.80 -1.36
C PHE A 56 5.85 -2.02 -2.85
N THR A 57 5.79 -0.93 -3.61
CA THR A 57 5.62 -0.94 -5.07
C THR A 57 6.95 -0.94 -5.83
N LEU A 58 8.07 -0.89 -5.12
CA LEU A 58 9.40 -0.99 -5.74
C LEU A 58 9.59 -2.34 -6.46
N PRO A 59 9.99 -2.34 -7.75
CA PRO A 59 10.23 -3.57 -8.49
C PRO A 59 11.33 -4.42 -7.86
N GLY A 60 11.13 -5.75 -7.84
CA GLY A 60 12.13 -6.70 -7.33
C GLY A 60 12.33 -6.69 -5.81
N ALA A 61 11.58 -5.87 -5.07
CA ALA A 61 11.65 -5.83 -3.61
C ALA A 61 10.63 -6.79 -2.98
N ASN A 62 11.11 -7.95 -2.53
CA ASN A 62 10.36 -8.74 -1.55
C ASN A 62 10.32 -7.97 -0.22
N ILE A 63 9.17 -7.98 0.46
CA ILE A 63 9.05 -7.31 1.75
C ILE A 63 9.76 -8.17 2.79
N CYS A 64 10.94 -7.73 3.23
CA CYS A 64 11.70 -8.45 4.26
C CYS A 64 10.88 -8.58 5.57
N GLU A 65 11.19 -9.58 6.38
CA GLU A 65 10.46 -9.88 7.63
C GLU A 65 10.29 -8.66 8.55
N ALA A 66 11.31 -7.80 8.64
CA ALA A 66 11.26 -6.58 9.44
C ALA A 66 10.14 -5.59 9.01
N PHE A 67 9.72 -5.64 7.74
CA PHE A 67 8.69 -4.78 7.17
C PHE A 67 7.31 -5.43 7.10
N GLN A 68 7.18 -6.74 7.33
CA GLN A 68 5.88 -7.43 7.32
C GLN A 68 4.86 -6.83 8.31
N PRO A 69 5.24 -6.41 9.53
CA PRO A 69 4.29 -5.75 10.45
C PRO A 69 3.73 -4.44 9.90
N ILE A 70 4.58 -3.59 9.32
CA ILE A 70 4.13 -2.31 8.74
C ILE A 70 3.36 -2.51 7.43
N PHE A 71 3.68 -3.54 6.64
CA PHE A 71 2.87 -3.94 5.50
C PHE A 71 1.44 -4.33 5.92
N SER A 72 1.31 -5.08 7.01
CA SER A 72 0.00 -5.44 7.57
C SER A 72 -0.78 -4.20 8.02
N GLU A 73 -0.14 -3.24 8.69
CA GLU A 73 -0.78 -1.97 9.07
C GLU A 73 -1.15 -1.10 7.87
N PHE A 74 -0.35 -1.17 6.80
CA PHE A 74 -0.63 -0.51 5.52
C PHE A 74 -1.88 -1.07 4.88
N LEU A 75 -2.03 -2.40 4.78
CA LEU A 75 -3.26 -3.02 4.27
C LEU A 75 -4.48 -2.68 5.12
N LYS A 76 -4.34 -2.60 6.45
CA LYS A 76 -5.43 -2.15 7.33
C LYS A 76 -5.89 -0.73 7.04
N ARG A 77 -5.10 0.11 6.36
CA ARG A 77 -5.55 1.44 5.90
C ARG A 77 -6.63 1.34 4.80
N LEU A 78 -6.91 0.16 4.24
CA LEU A 78 -8.12 -0.05 3.44
C LEU A 78 -9.41 0.10 4.26
N THR A 79 -9.38 0.08 5.60
CA THR A 79 -10.55 0.42 6.45
C THR A 79 -10.48 1.86 6.97
N ASP A 80 -9.62 2.73 6.43
CA ASP A 80 -9.48 4.09 6.97
C ASP A 80 -10.79 4.88 6.86
N ARG A 81 -11.03 5.76 7.83
CA ARG A 81 -12.23 6.61 7.85
C ARG A 81 -12.27 7.60 6.69
N VAL A 82 -11.11 7.92 6.09
CA VAL A 82 -11.01 8.83 4.96
C VAL A 82 -10.95 8.06 3.65
N VAL A 83 -11.90 8.33 2.76
CA VAL A 83 -12.01 7.67 1.44
C VAL A 83 -10.71 7.78 0.65
N ASP A 84 -10.11 8.97 0.59
CA ASP A 84 -8.87 9.21 -0.15
C ASP A 84 -7.73 8.33 0.34
N VAL A 85 -7.61 8.08 1.65
CA VAL A 85 -6.59 7.19 2.20
C VAL A 85 -6.78 5.78 1.66
N ARG A 86 -8.02 5.28 1.66
CA ARG A 86 -8.35 3.94 1.12
C ARG A 86 -8.03 3.86 -0.37
N MET A 87 -8.37 4.89 -1.14
CA MET A 87 -8.05 4.99 -2.57
C MET A 87 -6.55 4.97 -2.84
N PHE A 88 -5.74 5.69 -2.05
CA PHE A 88 -4.27 5.62 -2.17
C PHE A 88 -3.75 4.21 -1.89
N VAL A 89 -4.28 3.52 -0.88
CA VAL A 89 -3.84 2.15 -0.59
C VAL A 89 -4.21 1.22 -1.75
N LEU A 90 -5.43 1.35 -2.31
CA LEU A 90 -5.88 0.59 -3.49
C LEU A 90 -4.95 0.78 -4.70
N GLU A 91 -4.52 2.02 -4.97
CA GLU A 91 -3.58 2.33 -6.05
C GLU A 91 -2.25 1.57 -5.89
N HIS A 92 -1.66 1.59 -4.69
CA HIS A 92 -0.39 0.93 -4.45
C HIS A 92 -0.51 -0.60 -4.48
N VAL A 93 -1.57 -1.19 -3.89
CA VAL A 93 -1.73 -2.65 -3.93
C VAL A 93 -2.01 -3.16 -5.35
N LYS A 94 -2.67 -2.37 -6.19
CA LYS A 94 -2.80 -2.66 -7.62
C LYS A 94 -1.42 -2.76 -8.28
N ILE A 95 -0.57 -1.75 -8.07
CA ILE A 95 0.79 -1.74 -8.62
C ILE A 95 1.59 -2.94 -8.11
N CYS A 96 1.47 -3.29 -6.83
CA CYS A 96 2.11 -4.47 -6.24
C CYS A 96 1.72 -5.75 -6.97
N LEU A 97 0.42 -5.98 -7.20
CA LEU A 97 -0.09 -7.19 -7.86
C LEU A 97 0.22 -7.23 -9.36
N LEU A 98 0.18 -6.09 -10.05
CA LEU A 98 0.52 -6.03 -11.47
C LEU A 98 2.03 -6.19 -11.73
N SER A 99 2.87 -5.75 -10.79
CA SER A 99 4.34 -5.87 -10.93
C SER A 99 4.83 -7.29 -10.66
N ASP A 100 4.26 -7.97 -9.66
CA ASP A 100 4.52 -9.37 -9.37
C ASP A 100 3.26 -10.04 -8.81
N PRO A 101 2.44 -10.69 -9.66
CA PRO A 101 1.24 -11.39 -9.22
C PRO A 101 1.52 -12.62 -8.36
N SER A 102 2.77 -13.12 -8.36
CA SER A 102 3.20 -14.31 -7.62
C SER A 102 3.90 -14.01 -6.30
N ARG A 103 4.01 -12.72 -5.95
CA ARG A 103 4.70 -12.29 -4.73
C ARG A 103 4.11 -12.96 -3.48
N PRO A 104 4.93 -13.20 -2.43
CA PRO A 104 4.46 -13.84 -1.20
C PRO A 104 3.28 -13.13 -0.53
N GLU A 105 3.18 -11.82 -0.73
CA GLU A 105 2.11 -11.00 -0.16
C GLU A 105 0.82 -11.00 -0.98
N ALA A 106 0.78 -11.57 -2.19
CA ALA A 106 -0.40 -11.53 -3.05
C ALA A 106 -1.67 -12.09 -2.37
N PRO A 107 -1.63 -13.24 -1.64
CA PRO A 107 -2.82 -13.76 -0.97
C PRO A 107 -3.40 -12.80 0.08
N GLN A 108 -2.56 -12.14 0.88
CA GLN A 108 -3.02 -11.19 1.89
C GLN A 108 -3.54 -9.90 1.27
N ILE A 109 -2.94 -9.43 0.16
CA ILE A 109 -3.46 -8.28 -0.60
C ILE A 109 -4.85 -8.60 -1.16
N ILE A 110 -5.00 -9.75 -1.82
CA ILE A 110 -6.26 -10.15 -2.46
C ILE A 110 -7.36 -10.33 -1.40
N SER A 111 -7.04 -10.93 -0.24
CA SER A 111 -7.98 -11.02 0.88
C SER A 111 -8.46 -9.63 1.32
N ALA A 112 -7.54 -8.67 1.49
CA ALA A 112 -7.89 -7.31 1.92
C ALA A 112 -8.70 -6.54 0.86
N LEU A 113 -8.47 -6.81 -0.43
CA LEU A 113 -9.29 -6.29 -1.54
C LEU A 113 -10.72 -6.86 -1.48
N CYS A 114 -10.88 -8.17 -1.30
CA CYS A 114 -12.19 -8.80 -1.20
C CYS A 114 -13.02 -8.21 -0.06
N ASP A 115 -12.40 -7.92 1.10
CA ASP A 115 -13.07 -7.26 2.22
C ASP A 115 -13.60 -5.86 1.89
N ARG A 116 -13.18 -5.26 0.77
CA ARG A 116 -13.59 -3.95 0.26
C ARG A 116 -14.58 -3.98 -0.90
N LEU A 117 -15.01 -5.15 -1.35
CA LEU A 117 -16.14 -5.24 -2.29
C LEU A 117 -17.44 -4.73 -1.68
N LEU A 118 -17.57 -4.79 -0.35
CA LEU A 118 -18.71 -4.27 0.41
C LEU A 118 -18.43 -2.92 1.09
N ASP A 119 -17.49 -2.14 0.55
CA ASP A 119 -17.18 -0.82 1.10
C ASP A 119 -18.41 0.10 1.10
N TYR A 120 -18.55 0.95 2.12
CA TYR A 120 -19.63 1.94 2.19
C TYR A 120 -19.59 2.96 1.04
N ASP A 121 -18.39 3.32 0.56
CA ASP A 121 -18.20 4.27 -0.54
C ASP A 121 -18.19 3.54 -1.89
N GLU A 122 -19.05 3.99 -2.81
CA GLU A 122 -19.19 3.40 -4.14
C GLU A 122 -17.93 3.51 -4.99
N ASN A 123 -17.18 4.60 -4.88
CA ASN A 123 -15.94 4.77 -5.66
C ASN A 123 -14.88 3.78 -5.21
N VAL A 124 -14.83 3.47 -3.91
CA VAL A 124 -13.95 2.43 -3.36
C VAL A 124 -14.36 1.06 -3.89
N ARG A 125 -15.65 0.71 -3.87
CA ARG A 125 -16.14 -0.57 -4.43
C ARG A 125 -15.78 -0.71 -5.91
N LYS A 126 -16.05 0.32 -6.71
CA LYS A 126 -15.71 0.35 -8.14
C LYS A 126 -14.21 0.14 -8.37
N GLN A 127 -13.38 0.87 -7.62
CA GLN A 127 -11.94 0.75 -7.73
C GLN A 127 -11.44 -0.66 -7.36
N VAL A 128 -12.03 -1.30 -6.35
CA VAL A 128 -11.68 -2.68 -5.97
C VAL A 128 -11.98 -3.66 -7.10
N VAL A 129 -13.17 -3.55 -7.71
CA VAL A 129 -13.55 -4.35 -8.88
C VAL A 129 -12.55 -4.13 -10.02
N ASP A 130 -12.25 -2.87 -10.35
CA ASP A 130 -11.28 -2.52 -11.40
C ASP A 130 -9.90 -3.15 -11.13
N VAL A 131 -9.42 -3.09 -9.88
CA VAL A 131 -8.14 -3.70 -9.48
C VAL A 131 -8.15 -5.23 -9.67
N ILE A 132 -9.19 -5.91 -9.19
CA ILE A 132 -9.29 -7.38 -9.31
C ILE A 132 -9.37 -7.80 -10.77
N CYS A 133 -10.17 -7.09 -11.57
CA CYS A 133 -10.30 -7.34 -13.01
C CYS A 133 -8.98 -7.12 -13.76
N ASP A 134 -8.29 -6.00 -13.50
CA ASP A 134 -7.01 -5.70 -14.15
C ASP A 134 -5.95 -6.78 -13.84
N VAL A 135 -5.88 -7.22 -12.58
CA VAL A 135 -4.92 -8.28 -12.18
C VAL A 135 -5.31 -9.62 -12.79
N ALA A 136 -6.60 -9.98 -12.81
CA ALA A 136 -7.07 -11.21 -13.45
C ALA A 136 -6.81 -11.22 -14.97
N CYS A 137 -6.98 -10.08 -15.64
CA CYS A 137 -6.66 -9.91 -17.05
C CYS A 137 -5.15 -9.99 -17.31
N HIS A 138 -4.33 -9.49 -16.38
CA HIS A 138 -2.88 -9.54 -16.49
C HIS A 138 -2.31 -10.95 -16.22
N SER A 139 -2.84 -11.65 -15.22
CA SER A 139 -2.42 -13.00 -14.86
C SER A 139 -3.59 -13.81 -14.29
N LEU A 140 -4.22 -14.62 -15.15
CA LEU A 140 -5.45 -15.36 -14.82
C LEU A 140 -5.30 -16.30 -13.60
N VAL A 141 -4.10 -16.84 -13.38
CA VAL A 141 -3.82 -17.77 -12.27
C VAL A 141 -3.55 -17.05 -10.94
N SER A 142 -3.37 -15.73 -10.95
CA SER A 142 -3.01 -14.96 -9.75
C SER A 142 -4.19 -14.62 -8.85
N ILE A 143 -5.41 -14.59 -9.41
CA ILE A 143 -6.63 -14.31 -8.66
C ILE A 143 -7.38 -15.63 -8.38
N PRO A 144 -7.63 -15.99 -7.10
CA PRO A 144 -8.46 -17.14 -6.76
C PRO A 144 -9.87 -17.00 -7.34
N VAL A 145 -10.45 -18.11 -7.80
CA VAL A 145 -11.82 -18.14 -8.35
C VAL A 145 -12.85 -17.56 -7.38
N GLN A 146 -12.64 -17.73 -6.07
CA GLN A 146 -13.49 -17.16 -5.03
C GLN A 146 -13.52 -15.63 -5.08
N ALA A 147 -12.39 -14.96 -5.33
CA ALA A 147 -12.34 -13.51 -5.45
C ALA A 147 -13.11 -13.02 -6.68
N VAL A 148 -13.01 -13.74 -7.82
CA VAL A 148 -13.79 -13.42 -9.03
C VAL A 148 -15.30 -13.59 -8.78
N LYS A 149 -15.72 -14.63 -8.04
CA LYS A 149 -17.14 -14.82 -7.69
C LYS A 149 -17.67 -13.67 -6.84
N LEU A 150 -16.91 -13.22 -5.85
CA LEU A 150 -17.30 -12.09 -5.01
C LEU A 150 -17.51 -10.80 -5.84
N VAL A 151 -16.70 -10.59 -6.88
CA VAL A 151 -16.90 -9.45 -7.81
C VAL A 151 -18.20 -9.57 -8.60
N VAL A 152 -18.60 -10.77 -9.02
CA VAL A 152 -19.85 -10.98 -9.78
C VAL A 152 -21.09 -10.75 -8.92
N ASP A 153 -20.99 -11.01 -7.61
CA ASP A 153 -22.11 -10.94 -6.68
C ASP A 153 -22.33 -9.53 -6.07
N ASN A 154 -21.47 -8.54 -6.38
CA ASN A 154 -21.50 -7.16 -5.85
C ASN A 154 -21.63 -6.10 -6.95
#